data_AF-A0A5C4JAZ4-F1
#
_entry.id   AF-A0A5C4JAZ4-F1
#
_cell.length_a   1.000
_cell.length_b   1.000
_cell.length_c   1.000
_cell.angle_alpha   90.00
_cell.angle_beta   90.00
_cell.angle_gamma   90.00
#
_symmetry.space_group_name_H-M   'P 1'
#
loop_
_entity.id
_entity.type
_entity.pdbx_description
1 polymer ?
#
loop_
_entity_poly.entity_id
_entity_poly.type
_entity_poly.pdbx_seq_one_letter_code
_entity_poly.pdbx_strand_id
1 'polypeptide(L)'
;MALLNGLMLQVPMHPHLADHEPHGLHMHYAPPSSRLPDRFRATTLMNLAELIVEHGLTRTGVCAADGCDRVYADTSRAGRRRFCSESCANRTNVAAFRARRRS
;
A
#
# COMPACT_ATOMS: atom_id res chain seq x y z
N MET A 1 5.80 12.71 -5.23
CA MET A 1 5.53 12.73 -6.69
C MET A 1 6.78 12.48 -7.53
N ALA A 2 7.85 13.29 -7.42
CA ALA A 2 9.02 13.19 -8.31
C ALA A 2 9.66 11.78 -8.38
N LEU A 3 9.86 11.12 -7.23
CA LEU A 3 10.43 9.76 -7.20
C LEU A 3 9.55 8.75 -7.94
N LEU A 4 8.24 8.74 -7.66
CA LEU A 4 7.31 7.80 -8.29
C LEU A 4 7.29 8.00 -9.81
N ASN A 5 7.16 9.24 -10.26
CA ASN A 5 7.19 9.56 -11.70
C ASN A 5 8.52 9.14 -12.33
N GLY A 6 9.64 9.40 -11.66
CA GLY A 6 10.97 8.98 -12.13
C GLY A 6 11.09 7.46 -12.29
N LEU A 7 10.56 6.69 -11.34
CA LEU A 7 10.54 5.23 -11.42
C LEU A 7 9.60 4.72 -12.53
N MET A 8 8.43 5.33 -12.68
CA MET A 8 7.47 4.97 -13.73
C MET A 8 8.04 5.20 -15.13
N LEU A 9 8.79 6.29 -15.34
CA LEU A 9 9.46 6.58 -16.61
C LEU A 9 10.59 5.60 -16.94
N GLN A 10 11.12 4.86 -15.97
CA GLN A 10 12.17 3.85 -16.17
C GLN A 10 11.63 2.45 -16.45
N VAL A 11 10.33 2.21 -16.20
CA VAL A 11 9.72 0.89 -16.33
C VAL A 11 8.83 0.85 -17.58
N PRO A 12 9.07 -0.06 -18.55
CA PRO A 12 8.22 -0.18 -19.73
C PRO A 12 6.80 -0.66 -19.37
N MET A 13 5.86 0.27 -19.23
CA MET A 13 4.47 -0.03 -18.91
C MET A 13 3.69 -0.42 -20.16
N HIS A 14 3.06 -1.59 -20.15
CA HIS A 14 2.16 -2.07 -21.22
C HIS A 14 0.83 -2.52 -20.62
N PRO A 15 -0.08 -1.57 -20.31
CA PRO A 15 -1.37 -1.86 -19.71
C PRO A 15 -2.24 -2.70 -20.65
N HIS A 16 -2.84 -3.77 -20.13
CA HIS A 16 -3.80 -4.58 -20.86
C HIS A 16 -4.74 -5.30 -19.90
N LEU A 17 -5.95 -5.62 -20.38
CA LEU A 17 -6.92 -6.41 -19.65
C LEU A 17 -6.50 -7.89 -19.65
N ALA A 18 -6.75 -8.56 -18.53
CA ALA A 18 -6.69 -10.01 -18.41
C ALA A 18 -7.92 -10.52 -17.69
N ASP A 19 -8.31 -11.75 -18.00
CA ASP A 19 -9.43 -12.44 -17.38
C ASP A 19 -8.99 -13.87 -17.05
N HIS A 20 -8.73 -14.13 -15.76
CA HIS A 20 -8.35 -15.45 -15.27
C HIS A 20 -8.63 -15.65 -13.79
N GLU A 21 -8.94 -16.88 -13.41
CA GLU A 21 -9.10 -17.29 -12.01
C GLU A 21 -7.76 -17.22 -11.25
N PRO A 22 -7.75 -16.84 -9.95
CA PRO A 22 -8.89 -16.51 -9.10
C PRO A 22 -9.29 -15.02 -9.13
N HIS A 23 -8.80 -14.25 -10.10
CA HIS A 23 -8.85 -12.78 -10.08
C HIS A 23 -9.90 -12.18 -11.02
N GLY A 24 -10.48 -12.95 -11.94
CA GLY A 24 -11.46 -12.48 -12.93
C GLY A 24 -10.89 -11.39 -13.83
N LEU A 25 -11.72 -10.46 -14.31
CA LEU A 25 -11.31 -9.33 -15.14
C LEU A 25 -10.50 -8.29 -14.33
N HIS A 26 -9.24 -8.07 -14.72
CA HIS A 26 -8.34 -7.09 -14.11
C HIS A 26 -7.28 -6.56 -15.08
N MET A 27 -6.49 -5.58 -14.67
CA MET A 27 -5.41 -4.99 -15.46
C MET A 27 -4.04 -5.61 -15.12
N HIS A 28 -3.27 -5.94 -16.15
CA HIS A 28 -1.82 -6.12 -16.06
C HIS A 28 -1.12 -4.87 -16.57
N TYR A 29 0.07 -4.59 -16.05
CA TYR A 29 0.84 -3.38 -16.38
C TYR A 29 2.16 -3.66 -17.10
N ALA A 30 2.53 -4.93 -17.26
CA ALA A 30 3.72 -5.37 -17.98
C ALA A 30 3.34 -6.48 -18.97
N PRO A 31 4.02 -6.61 -20.13
CA PRO A 31 3.74 -7.65 -21.12
C PRO A 31 3.74 -9.06 -20.52
N PRO A 32 2.93 -10.01 -21.04
CA PRO A 32 2.93 -11.41 -20.58
C PRO A 32 4.31 -12.09 -20.65
N SER A 33 5.14 -11.67 -21.60
CA SER A 33 6.52 -12.15 -21.79
C SER A 33 7.54 -11.56 -20.81
N SER A 34 7.12 -10.64 -19.94
CA SER A 34 8.02 -9.95 -19.01
C SER A 34 8.54 -10.89 -17.94
N ARG A 35 9.80 -10.68 -17.55
CA ARG A 35 10.37 -11.36 -16.39
C ARG A 35 9.61 -10.95 -15.13
N LEU A 36 9.55 -11.86 -14.17
CA LEU A 36 8.82 -11.65 -12.92
C LEU A 36 9.16 -10.32 -12.20
N PRO A 37 10.45 -9.89 -12.09
CA PRO A 37 10.78 -8.61 -11.46
C PRO A 37 10.17 -7.39 -12.17
N ASP A 38 10.07 -7.42 -13.50
CA ASP A 38 9.52 -6.31 -14.28
C ASP A 38 8.01 -6.22 -14.10
N ARG A 39 7.33 -7.38 -14.02
CA ARG A 39 5.90 -7.46 -13.69
C ARG A 39 5.63 -6.86 -12.30
N PHE A 40 6.44 -7.20 -11.30
CA PHE A 40 6.31 -6.62 -9.96
C PHE A 40 6.52 -5.10 -9.96
N ARG A 41 7.58 -4.62 -10.62
CA ARG A 41 7.85 -3.17 -10.71
C ARG A 41 6.68 -2.43 -11.33
N ALA A 42 6.21 -2.88 -12.49
CA ALA A 42 5.11 -2.26 -13.19
C ALA A 42 3.83 -2.20 -12.33
N THR A 43 3.43 -3.35 -11.79
CA THR A 43 2.23 -3.46 -10.96
C THR A 43 2.33 -2.63 -9.68
N THR A 44 3.44 -2.67 -8.96
CA THR A 44 3.61 -1.90 -7.72
C THR A 44 3.56 -0.40 -7.98
N LEU A 45 4.25 0.10 -9.02
CA LEU A 45 4.25 1.52 -9.33
C LEU A 45 2.87 2.03 -9.75
N MET A 46 2.14 1.24 -10.56
CA MET A 46 0.80 1.61 -11.00
C MET A 46 -0.21 1.62 -9.85
N ASN A 47 -0.20 0.60 -8.98
CA ASN A 47 -1.08 0.59 -7.81
C ASN A 47 -0.74 1.70 -6.81
N LEU A 48 0.54 2.06 -6.66
CA LEU A 48 0.93 3.20 -5.81
C LEU A 48 0.48 4.53 -6.42
N ALA A 49 0.56 4.68 -7.74
CA ALA A 49 0.05 5.86 -8.43
C ALA A 49 -1.47 5.98 -8.27
N GLU A 50 -2.21 4.88 -8.44
CA GLU A 50 -3.66 4.82 -8.24
C GLU A 50 -4.05 5.19 -6.81
N LEU A 51 -3.37 4.63 -5.80
CA LEU A 51 -3.58 4.99 -4.40
C LEU A 51 -3.43 6.51 -4.16
N ILE A 52 -2.41 7.13 -4.76
CA ILE A 52 -2.14 8.57 -4.62
C ILE A 52 -3.21 9.39 -5.36
N VAL A 53 -3.63 8.96 -6.55
CA VAL A 53 -4.67 9.63 -7.32
C VAL A 53 -6.01 9.59 -6.59
N GLU A 54 -6.37 8.45 -6.01
CA GLU A 54 -7.67 8.25 -5.37
C GLU A 54 -7.74 8.89 -3.97
N HIS A 55 -6.65 8.84 -3.20
CA HIS A 55 -6.70 9.23 -1.78
C HIS A 55 -5.75 10.38 -1.41
N GLY A 56 -4.81 10.74 -2.29
CA GLY A 56 -3.81 11.79 -2.05
C GLY A 56 -2.54 11.29 -1.36
N LEU A 57 -1.56 12.19 -1.25
CA LEU A 57 -0.20 11.87 -0.77
C LEU A 57 -0.09 11.56 0.72
N THR A 58 -1.09 11.92 1.53
CA THR A 58 -1.05 11.81 2.99
C THR A 58 -1.54 10.47 3.51
N ARG A 59 -1.87 9.54 2.61
CA ARG A 59 -2.58 8.29 2.91
C ARG A 59 -1.67 7.09 3.02
N THR A 60 -0.37 7.33 3.17
CA THR A 60 0.61 6.32 3.52
C THR A 60 1.38 6.76 4.75
N GLY A 61 1.76 5.81 5.61
CA GLY A 61 2.54 6.12 6.80
C GLY A 61 3.27 4.91 7.37
N VAL A 62 4.08 5.16 8.39
CA VAL A 62 4.74 4.13 9.21
C VAL A 62 3.87 3.86 10.44
N CYS A 63 3.79 2.59 10.86
CA CYS A 63 2.99 2.17 12.01
C CYS A 63 3.35 2.96 13.27
N ALA A 64 2.34 3.47 13.98
CA ALA A 64 2.53 4.21 15.24
C ALA A 64 2.65 3.29 16.47
N ALA A 65 2.70 1.96 16.29
CA ALA A 65 2.89 1.04 17.39
C ALA A 65 4.38 0.96 17.75
N ASP A 66 4.67 0.97 19.04
CA ASP A 66 6.04 0.81 19.55
C ASP A 66 6.68 -0.47 19.00
N GLY A 67 7.94 -0.35 18.59
CA GLY A 67 8.72 -1.42 17.96
C GLY A 67 8.21 -1.91 16.60
N CYS A 68 7.39 -1.14 15.86
CA CYS A 68 6.89 -1.54 14.54
C CYS A 68 7.24 -0.52 13.45
N ASP A 69 7.96 -0.95 12.43
CA ASP A 69 8.45 -0.16 11.29
C ASP A 69 7.66 -0.39 10.00
N ARG A 70 6.61 -1.21 10.04
CA ARG A 70 5.79 -1.53 8.87
C ARG A 70 5.06 -0.31 8.35
N VAL A 71 5.03 -0.17 7.03
CA VAL A 71 4.25 0.84 6.33
C VAL A 71 2.79 0.42 6.15
N TYR A 72 1.91 1.38 5.92
CA TYR A 72 0.51 1.13 5.56
C TYR A 72 0.01 2.11 4.51
N ALA A 73 -1.02 1.68 3.79
CA ALA A 73 -1.90 2.53 3.00
C ALA A 73 -3.25 2.67 3.73
N ASP A 74 -3.75 3.89 3.82
CA ASP A 74 -5.04 4.23 4.39
C ASP A 74 -6.08 4.43 3.30
N THR A 75 -6.75 3.34 2.92
CA THR A 75 -7.90 3.33 2.02
C THR A 75 -9.23 3.49 2.77
N SER A 76 -9.21 3.75 4.09
CA SER A 76 -10.43 3.89 4.89
C SER A 76 -11.15 5.21 4.61
N ARG A 77 -12.47 5.23 4.74
CA ARG A 77 -13.25 6.46 4.56
C ARG A 77 -12.78 7.61 5.45
N ALA A 78 -12.37 7.31 6.69
CA ALA A 78 -12.03 8.32 7.69
C ALA A 78 -10.62 8.91 7.52
N GLY A 79 -9.72 8.27 6.78
CA GLY A 79 -8.37 8.79 6.52
C GLY A 79 -7.53 9.05 7.77
N ARG A 80 -7.77 8.29 8.84
CA ARG A 80 -7.14 8.47 10.16
C ARG A 80 -6.44 7.20 10.66
N ARG A 81 -6.10 6.28 9.76
CA ARG A 81 -5.37 5.06 10.11
C ARG A 81 -4.00 5.46 10.66
N ARG A 82 -3.60 4.81 11.75
CA ARG A 82 -2.30 5.03 12.42
C ARG A 82 -1.46 3.77 12.56
N PHE A 83 -2.05 2.59 12.32
CA PHE A 83 -1.43 1.30 12.58
C PHE A 83 -1.46 0.43 11.32
N CYS A 84 -0.40 -0.36 11.12
CA CYS A 84 -0.30 -1.26 9.97
C CYS A 84 -1.34 -2.37 9.99
N SER A 85 -1.84 -2.76 11.16
CA SER A 85 -2.85 -3.81 11.33
C SER A 85 -3.66 -3.61 12.61
N GLU A 86 -4.80 -4.31 12.69
CA GLU A 86 -5.60 -4.39 13.92
C GLU A 86 -4.81 -4.94 15.10
N SER A 87 -3.91 -5.90 14.88
CA SER A 87 -3.06 -6.45 15.94
C SER A 87 -2.18 -5.37 16.58
N CYS A 88 -1.62 -4.45 15.78
CA CYS A 88 -0.83 -3.33 16.29
C CYS A 88 -1.71 -2.31 17.02
N ALA A 89 -2.89 -1.99 16.47
CA ALA A 89 -3.85 -1.10 17.11
C ALA A 89 -4.28 -1.63 18.49
N ASN A 90 -4.65 -2.91 18.56
CA ASN A 90 -5.08 -3.58 19.79
C ASN A 90 -3.96 -3.62 20.83
N ARG A 91 -2.73 -3.99 20.43
CA ARG A 91 -1.57 -4.02 21.33
C ARG A 91 -1.34 -2.64 21.97
N THR A 92 -1.33 -1.57 21.16
CA THR A 92 -1.15 -0.20 21.66
C THR A 92 -2.28 0.23 22.60
N ASN A 93 -3.54 -0.04 22.24
CA ASN A 93 -4.70 0.32 23.07
C ASN A 93 -4.71 -0.41 24.42
N VAL A 94 -4.38 -1.71 24.44
CA VAL A 94 -4.30 -2.51 25.67
C VAL A 94 -3.19 -2.00 26.58
N ALA A 95 -2.01 -1.66 26.03
CA ALA A 95 -0.92 -1.09 26.81
C ALA A 95 -1.33 0.26 27.46
N ALA A 96 -1.94 1.15 26.69
CA ALA A 96 -2.42 2.45 27.18
C ALA A 96 -3.54 2.33 28.23
N PHE A 97 -4.44 1.35 28.07
CA PHE A 97 -5.46 1.04 29.07
C PHE A 97 -4.84 0.54 30.39
N ARG A 98 -3.88 -0.39 30.32
CA ARG A 98 -3.17 -0.90 31.51
C ARG A 98 -2.38 0.20 32.24
N ALA A 99 -1.77 1.14 31.52
CA ALA A 99 -1.05 2.26 32.12
C ALA A 99 -1.98 3.18 32.93
N ARG A 100 -3.14 3.54 32.38
CA ARG A 100 -4.15 4.37 33.05
C ARG A 100 -4.78 3.75 34.30
N ARG A 101 -4.71 2.43 34.46
CA ARG A 101 -5.21 1.71 35.64
C ARG A 101 -4.19 1.58 36.78
N ARG A 102 -2.94 1.97 36.54
CA ARG A 102 -1.86 1.95 37.55
C ARG A 102 -1.57 3.34 38.14
N SER A 103 -2.23 4.38 37.61
CA SER A 103 -2.27 5.75 38.13
C SER A 103 -3.55 5.97 38.92
#